data_AF-A0A3A4USZ4-F1
#
_entry.id   AF-A0A3A4USZ4-F1
#
_cell.length_a   1.000
_cell.length_b   1.000
_cell.length_c   1.000
_cell.angle_alpha   90.00
_cell.angle_beta   90.00
_cell.angle_gamma   90.00
#
_symmetry.space_group_name_H-M   'P 1'
#
loop_
_entity.id
_entity.type
_entity.pdbx_description
1 polymer ?
#
loop_
_entity_poly.entity_id
_entity_poly.type
_entity_poly.pdbx_seq_one_letter_code
_entity_poly.pdbx_strand_id
1 'polypeptide(L)'
;MTYKKGIAPLVIIMVLAVVAVGGVGWYLSARPSAEDFPALVGEENAMMDKEGGEMMAEKEGETMMKKEGEAMSGVEATDSMMEKLVFSGNVIAGNMAPLIDFNKADYEKALASNKLIVLYFYATWCPICRAEVSTALYPAFNDLKTDKVVGFRVNYNDSDTDNDEKDLARQHGVAYQHTKVFVQNGQRIFKSPESWSKTRYFEEINKVLTQ
;
A
#
# COMPACT_ATOMS: atom_id res chain seq x y z
N MET A 1 36.43 -8.83 38.58
CA MET A 1 34.99 -9.16 38.48
C MET A 1 34.22 -8.26 39.44
N THR A 2 33.40 -7.34 38.92
CA THR A 2 32.36 -6.68 39.72
C THR A 2 31.28 -6.09 38.81
N TYR A 3 30.26 -6.90 38.51
CA TYR A 3 29.05 -6.46 37.84
C TYR A 3 28.12 -5.81 38.89
N LYS A 4 27.96 -4.48 38.83
CA LYS A 4 27.00 -3.77 39.68
C LYS A 4 25.58 -4.10 39.18
N LYS A 5 24.80 -4.79 40.01
CA LYS A 5 23.35 -5.00 39.81
C LYS A 5 22.64 -3.65 39.88
N GLY A 6 22.46 -3.01 38.72
CA GLY A 6 21.67 -1.80 38.56
C GLY A 6 20.23 -2.13 38.15
N ILE A 7 19.29 -1.32 38.62
CA ILE A 7 17.82 -1.42 38.59
C ILE A 7 17.23 -1.37 37.15
N ALA A 8 18.08 -1.42 36.13
CA ALA A 8 17.73 -1.26 34.71
C ALA A 8 16.74 -2.29 34.13
N PRO A 9 16.80 -3.60 34.43
CA PRO A 9 15.92 -4.56 33.75
C PRO A 9 14.46 -4.45 34.22
N LEU A 10 14.21 -4.01 35.46
CA LEU A 10 12.83 -3.88 35.99
C LEU A 10 12.08 -2.68 35.40
N VAL A 11 12.77 -1.56 35.14
CA VAL A 11 12.14 -0.37 34.54
C VAL A 11 11.76 -0.65 33.08
N ILE A 12 12.61 -1.36 32.32
CA ILE A 12 12.33 -1.71 30.93
C ILE A 12 11.12 -2.65 30.84
N ILE A 13 11.02 -3.66 31.72
CA ILE A 13 9.88 -4.56 31.75
C ILE A 13 8.60 -3.81 32.12
N MET A 14 8.65 -2.85 33.05
CA MET A 14 7.47 -2.08 33.46
C MET A 14 7.00 -1.12 32.35
N VAL A 15 7.93 -0.48 31.61
CA VAL A 15 7.59 0.34 30.44
C VAL A 15 6.96 -0.49 29.33
N LEU A 16 7.50 -1.68 29.05
CA LEU A 16 6.92 -2.59 28.04
C LEU A 16 5.52 -3.08 28.46
N ALA A 17 5.30 -3.37 29.74
CA ALA A 17 3.99 -3.76 30.25
C ALA A 17 2.96 -2.63 30.14
N VAL A 18 3.35 -1.38 30.43
CA VAL A 18 2.46 -0.21 30.28
C VAL A 18 2.11 0.06 28.83
N VAL A 19 3.07 -0.07 27.89
CA VAL A 19 2.82 0.07 26.45
C VAL A 19 1.89 -1.05 25.95
N ALA A 20 2.08 -2.29 26.40
CA ALA A 20 1.22 -3.41 26.02
C ALA A 20 -0.21 -3.23 26.54
N VAL A 21 -0.39 -2.83 27.81
CA VAL A 21 -1.73 -2.60 28.40
C VAL A 21 -2.41 -1.39 27.76
N GLY A 22 -1.68 -0.31 27.48
CA GLY A 22 -2.20 0.87 26.79
C GLY A 22 -2.60 0.58 25.33
N GLY A 23 -1.80 -0.22 24.62
CA GLY A 23 -2.10 -0.65 23.25
C GLY A 23 -3.32 -1.57 23.17
N VAL A 24 -3.47 -2.50 24.12
CA VAL A 24 -4.66 -3.37 24.21
C VAL A 24 -5.90 -2.56 24.62
N GLY A 25 -5.78 -1.61 25.56
CA GLY A 25 -6.88 -0.72 25.94
C GLY A 25 -7.38 0.14 24.77
N TRP A 26 -6.45 0.74 24.00
CA TRP A 26 -6.78 1.51 22.79
C TRP A 26 -7.43 0.61 21.73
N TYR A 27 -6.86 -0.57 21.47
CA TYR A 27 -7.38 -1.53 20.49
C TYR A 27 -8.76 -2.09 20.85
N LEU A 28 -9.05 -2.30 22.13
CA LEU A 28 -10.38 -2.72 22.60
C LEU A 28 -11.39 -1.57 22.59
N SER A 29 -10.96 -0.32 22.84
CA SER A 29 -11.81 0.88 22.74
C SER A 29 -12.10 1.33 21.31
N ALA A 30 -11.27 0.94 20.35
CA ALA A 30 -11.41 1.26 18.93
C ALA A 30 -12.28 0.24 18.16
N ARG A 31 -12.95 -0.69 18.86
CA ARG A 31 -13.97 -1.55 18.24
C ARG A 31 -15.23 -0.73 17.97
N PRO A 32 -15.70 -0.60 16.72
CA PRO A 32 -17.01 -0.01 16.47
C PRO A 32 -18.06 -0.89 17.15
N SER A 33 -18.84 -0.30 18.07
CA SER A 33 -20.02 -0.94 18.65
C SER A 33 -21.10 -1.09 17.59
N ALA A 34 -21.73 -2.25 17.56
CA ALA A 34 -22.76 -2.63 16.59
C ALA A 34 -24.12 -2.00 16.91
N GLU A 35 -24.16 -0.69 17.17
CA GLU A 35 -25.36 0.00 17.69
C GLU A 35 -25.82 1.19 16.83
N ASP A 36 -25.13 1.51 15.73
CA ASP A 36 -25.52 2.60 14.81
C ASP A 36 -25.99 2.10 13.44
N PHE A 37 -26.97 1.18 13.41
CA PHE A 37 -27.74 0.88 12.20
C PHE A 37 -29.12 1.56 12.28
N PRO A 38 -29.42 2.58 11.45
CA PRO A 38 -30.79 3.05 11.29
C PRO A 38 -31.63 1.99 10.57
N ALA A 39 -32.63 1.49 11.28
CA ALA A 39 -33.62 0.53 10.82
C ALA A 39 -34.42 1.06 9.62
N LEU A 40 -34.36 0.34 8.49
CA LEU A 40 -35.38 0.39 7.46
C LEU A 40 -36.40 -0.70 7.76
N VAL A 41 -37.54 -0.27 8.31
CA VAL A 41 -38.70 -1.09 8.64
C VAL A 41 -39.36 -1.53 7.33
N GLY A 42 -39.32 -2.83 7.05
CA GLY A 42 -40.19 -3.52 6.10
C GLY A 42 -41.20 -4.35 6.89
N GLU A 43 -42.45 -3.91 6.83
CA GLU A 43 -43.61 -4.43 7.56
C GLU A 43 -43.91 -5.89 7.20
N GLU A 44 -44.20 -6.67 8.24
CA GLU A 44 -44.60 -8.06 8.23
C GLU A 44 -46.03 -8.24 7.69
N ASN A 45 -46.29 -9.33 6.96
CA ASN A 45 -47.53 -10.10 7.14
C ASN A 45 -47.44 -11.51 6.54
N ALA A 46 -47.55 -12.48 7.45
CA ALA A 46 -48.27 -13.76 7.36
C ALA A 46 -48.19 -14.59 6.07
N MET A 47 -47.59 -15.78 6.17
CA MET A 47 -48.35 -17.04 5.97
C MET A 47 -47.55 -18.25 6.46
N MET A 48 -48.31 -19.14 7.09
CA MET A 48 -47.93 -20.34 7.83
C MET A 48 -48.21 -21.53 6.91
N ASP A 49 -47.28 -22.47 6.75
CA ASP A 49 -47.65 -23.84 6.37
C ASP A 49 -46.60 -24.89 6.79
N LYS A 50 -47.12 -26.10 6.94
CA LYS A 50 -46.72 -27.16 7.86
C LYS A 50 -45.92 -28.31 7.20
N GLU A 51 -45.17 -29.00 8.08
CA GLU A 51 -44.95 -30.46 8.20
C GLU A 51 -44.13 -31.26 7.16
N GLY A 52 -43.30 -32.17 7.71
CA GLY A 52 -42.67 -33.34 7.07
C GLY A 52 -41.14 -33.29 7.14
N GLY A 53 -40.47 -33.93 8.11
CA GLY A 53 -39.95 -35.32 8.01
C GLY A 53 -38.71 -35.35 7.09
N GLU A 54 -37.48 -35.72 7.47
CA GLU A 54 -37.00 -36.91 8.19
C GLU A 54 -35.55 -36.69 8.68
N MET A 55 -35.10 -37.64 9.50
CA MET A 55 -33.87 -37.67 10.28
C MET A 55 -32.74 -38.44 9.55
N MET A 56 -31.56 -38.49 10.19
CA MET A 56 -30.41 -39.39 9.97
C MET A 56 -29.33 -38.84 9.00
N ALA A 57 -28.02 -39.05 9.16
CA ALA A 57 -27.15 -39.49 10.25
C ALA A 57 -25.68 -39.27 9.78
N GLU A 58 -24.76 -39.30 10.73
CA GLU A 58 -23.30 -39.19 10.64
C GLU A 58 -22.62 -40.15 9.64
N LYS A 59 -21.43 -39.78 9.12
CA LYS A 59 -20.16 -40.43 9.51
C LYS A 59 -18.90 -39.87 8.83
N GLU A 60 -17.86 -39.86 9.64
CA GLU A 60 -16.43 -39.65 9.42
C GLU A 60 -15.81 -40.66 8.43
N GLY A 61 -14.59 -40.37 7.94
CA GLY A 61 -13.73 -41.44 7.42
C GLY A 61 -12.61 -41.01 6.46
N GLU A 62 -11.46 -40.73 7.04
CA GLU A 62 -10.08 -40.66 6.51
C GLU A 62 -9.76 -41.40 5.19
N THR A 63 -8.82 -40.87 4.39
CA THR A 63 -7.62 -41.62 3.98
C THR A 63 -6.54 -40.75 3.33
N MET A 64 -5.31 -40.90 3.83
CA MET A 64 -4.06 -40.36 3.30
C MET A 64 -3.66 -41.03 1.98
N MET A 65 -2.92 -40.33 1.11
CA MET A 65 -1.74 -40.93 0.46
C MET A 65 -0.73 -39.88 0.00
N LYS A 66 0.50 -40.06 0.48
CA LYS A 66 1.75 -39.42 0.06
C LYS A 66 2.13 -39.82 -1.37
N LYS A 67 2.82 -38.94 -2.09
CA LYS A 67 3.89 -39.36 -3.00
C LYS A 67 4.98 -38.29 -3.11
N GLU A 68 6.10 -38.56 -2.42
CA GLU A 68 7.40 -37.97 -2.74
C GLU A 68 7.95 -38.66 -3.99
N GLY A 69 8.71 -37.92 -4.81
CA GLY A 69 9.35 -38.42 -6.02
C GLY A 69 10.32 -37.39 -6.61
N GLU A 70 11.55 -37.43 -6.10
CA GLU A 70 12.82 -37.35 -6.83
C GLU A 70 13.21 -36.08 -7.63
N ALA A 71 14.22 -35.41 -7.07
CA ALA A 71 15.48 -34.98 -7.69
C ALA A 71 15.46 -34.41 -9.13
N MET A 72 15.78 -33.11 -9.24
CA MET A 72 16.60 -32.58 -10.34
C MET A 72 17.66 -31.65 -9.78
N SER A 73 18.89 -32.15 -9.86
CA SER A 73 20.14 -31.44 -9.70
C SER A 73 20.32 -30.44 -10.84
N GLY A 74 20.81 -29.25 -10.50
CA GLY A 74 21.76 -28.52 -11.33
C GLY A 74 21.18 -27.76 -12.51
N VAL A 75 20.82 -26.51 -12.27
CA VAL A 75 21.08 -25.43 -13.22
C VAL A 75 21.52 -24.21 -12.40
N GLU A 76 22.84 -24.03 -12.29
CA GLU A 76 23.35 -22.66 -12.25
C GLU A 76 23.15 -22.08 -13.65
N ALA A 77 22.15 -21.21 -13.77
CA ALA A 77 21.95 -20.30 -14.89
C ALA A 77 21.47 -18.98 -14.28
N THR A 78 22.40 -18.05 -14.05
CA THR A 78 22.58 -16.88 -14.91
C THR A 78 21.34 -15.99 -14.97
N ASP A 79 21.38 -14.89 -14.19
CA ASP A 79 21.17 -13.53 -14.71
C ASP A 79 19.90 -13.26 -15.54
N SER A 80 18.78 -13.95 -15.25
CA SER A 80 17.57 -13.89 -16.09
C SER A 80 16.25 -13.89 -15.33
N MET A 81 16.22 -13.33 -14.11
CA MET A 81 14.98 -13.12 -13.36
C MET A 81 14.89 -11.69 -12.81
N MET A 82 15.11 -10.68 -13.66
CA MET A 82 14.26 -9.50 -13.51
C MET A 82 12.88 -9.89 -14.02
N GLU A 83 12.10 -10.49 -13.12
CA GLU A 83 10.64 -10.53 -13.27
C GLU A 83 10.20 -9.10 -13.50
N LYS A 84 9.93 -8.76 -14.77
CA LYS A 84 9.52 -7.43 -15.17
C LYS A 84 8.20 -7.17 -14.45
N LEU A 85 8.25 -6.41 -13.37
CA LEU A 85 7.06 -6.07 -12.58
C LEU A 85 5.98 -5.52 -13.52
N VAL A 86 4.90 -6.28 -13.67
CA VAL A 86 3.76 -5.92 -14.51
C VAL A 86 2.72 -5.24 -13.63
N PHE A 87 2.39 -4.02 -13.98
CA PHE A 87 1.33 -3.25 -13.34
C PHE A 87 0.03 -3.40 -14.14
N SER A 88 -1.09 -3.47 -13.44
CA SER A 88 -2.42 -3.64 -14.05
C SER A 88 -3.12 -2.32 -14.39
N GLY A 89 -2.68 -1.22 -13.78
CA GLY A 89 -3.26 0.11 -13.92
C GLY A 89 -2.97 0.78 -15.25
N ASN A 90 -3.61 1.92 -15.44
CA ASN A 90 -3.43 2.76 -16.62
C ASN A 90 -2.04 3.42 -16.61
N VAL A 91 -1.16 3.00 -17.52
CA VAL A 91 0.16 3.63 -17.71
C VAL A 91 -0.03 4.92 -18.51
N ILE A 92 0.19 6.06 -17.86
CA ILE A 92 -0.05 7.40 -18.42
C ILE A 92 1.21 8.04 -19.01
N ALA A 93 2.39 7.62 -18.58
CA ALA A 93 3.67 8.03 -19.15
C ALA A 93 4.76 7.02 -18.77
N GLY A 94 5.97 7.21 -19.31
CA GLY A 94 7.15 6.45 -18.94
C GLY A 94 7.42 5.26 -19.86
N ASN A 95 8.70 5.13 -20.25
CA ASN A 95 9.16 4.04 -21.11
C ASN A 95 9.79 2.90 -20.28
N MET A 96 10.84 3.22 -19.52
CA MET A 96 11.53 2.26 -18.63
C MET A 96 11.02 2.35 -17.18
N ALA A 97 10.68 3.57 -16.74
CA ALA A 97 10.06 3.85 -15.45
C ALA A 97 8.59 4.21 -15.72
N PRO A 98 7.63 3.31 -15.49
CA PRO A 98 6.22 3.59 -15.75
C PRO A 98 5.69 4.62 -14.74
N LEU A 99 4.89 5.57 -15.22
CA LEU A 99 4.01 6.42 -14.44
C LEU A 99 2.58 5.95 -14.65
N ILE A 100 1.88 5.67 -13.56
CA ILE A 100 0.60 4.97 -13.58
C ILE A 100 -0.42 5.79 -12.79
N ASP A 101 -1.68 5.78 -13.20
CA ASP A 101 -2.74 6.25 -12.30
C ASP A 101 -2.80 5.35 -11.06
N PHE A 102 -2.98 5.97 -9.90
CA PHE A 102 -2.94 5.25 -8.64
C PHE A 102 -4.02 4.17 -8.59
N ASN A 103 -3.60 2.99 -8.15
CA ASN A 103 -4.46 1.95 -7.63
C ASN A 103 -3.70 1.21 -6.53
N LYS A 104 -4.44 0.77 -5.51
CA LYS A 104 -3.86 0.15 -4.33
C LYS A 104 -3.00 -1.08 -4.66
N ALA A 105 -3.49 -1.96 -5.53
CA ALA A 105 -2.82 -3.21 -5.85
C ALA A 105 -1.43 -3.00 -6.47
N ASP A 106 -1.31 -2.08 -7.42
CA ASP A 106 -0.02 -1.78 -8.05
C ASP A 106 0.92 -0.99 -7.14
N TYR A 107 0.38 -0.15 -6.26
CA TYR A 107 1.18 0.52 -5.23
C TYR A 107 1.76 -0.50 -4.24
N GLU A 108 0.98 -1.48 -3.80
CA GLU A 108 1.45 -2.56 -2.91
C GLU A 108 2.51 -3.45 -3.60
N LYS A 109 2.33 -3.78 -4.89
CA LYS A 109 3.38 -4.46 -5.68
C LYS A 109 4.65 -3.63 -5.76
N ALA A 110 4.53 -2.32 -5.96
CA ALA A 110 5.67 -1.41 -5.99
C ALA A 110 6.39 -1.34 -4.64
N LEU A 111 5.65 -1.34 -3.52
CA LEU A 111 6.21 -1.37 -2.16
C LEU A 111 6.96 -2.68 -1.86
N ALA A 112 6.47 -3.80 -2.38
CA ALA A 112 7.16 -5.10 -2.27
C ALA A 112 8.42 -5.19 -3.15
N SER A 113 8.64 -4.20 -4.03
CA SER A 113 9.82 -4.12 -4.88
C SER A 113 10.89 -3.20 -4.26
N ASN A 114 12.12 -3.34 -4.75
CA ASN A 114 13.23 -2.44 -4.40
C ASN A 114 13.29 -1.17 -5.27
N LYS A 115 12.18 -0.80 -5.94
CA LYS A 115 12.12 0.41 -6.78
C LYS A 115 11.84 1.65 -5.94
N LEU A 116 12.34 2.79 -6.40
CA LEU A 116 11.92 4.10 -5.91
C LEU A 116 10.49 4.36 -6.38
N ILE A 117 9.61 4.66 -5.44
CA ILE A 117 8.23 5.04 -5.73
C ILE A 117 8.11 6.56 -5.67
N VAL A 118 7.62 7.15 -6.75
CA VAL A 118 7.36 8.58 -6.86
C VAL A 118 5.86 8.81 -6.92
N LEU A 119 5.30 9.39 -5.87
CA LEU A 119 3.88 9.76 -5.82
C LEU A 119 3.74 11.24 -6.19
N TYR A 120 2.81 11.54 -7.09
CA TYR A 120 2.40 12.90 -7.42
C TYR A 120 0.91 13.07 -7.12
N PHE A 121 0.61 13.78 -6.04
CA PHE A 121 -0.76 14.09 -5.63
C PHE A 121 -1.26 15.28 -6.44
N TYR A 122 -2.33 15.11 -7.20
CA TYR A 122 -2.86 16.11 -8.13
C TYR A 122 -4.37 16.24 -8.00
N ALA A 123 -4.91 17.31 -8.57
CA ALA A 123 -6.35 17.47 -8.74
C ALA A 123 -6.63 18.08 -10.10
N THR A 124 -7.75 17.70 -10.73
CA THR A 124 -8.17 18.14 -12.06
C THR A 124 -8.53 19.61 -12.06
N TRP A 125 -9.14 20.10 -10.98
CA TRP A 125 -9.47 21.52 -10.81
C TRP A 125 -8.23 22.41 -10.61
N CYS A 126 -7.07 21.86 -10.25
CA CYS A 126 -5.83 22.59 -9.96
C CYS A 126 -5.08 23.00 -11.25
N PRO A 127 -4.98 24.30 -11.59
CA PRO A 127 -4.36 24.75 -12.84
C PRO A 127 -2.87 24.44 -12.91
N ILE A 128 -2.15 24.62 -11.80
CA ILE A 128 -0.72 24.34 -11.69
C ILE A 128 -0.48 22.84 -11.90
N CYS A 129 -1.36 21.99 -11.38
CA CYS A 129 -1.25 20.55 -11.52
C CYS A 129 -1.36 20.13 -12.99
N ARG A 130 -2.34 20.66 -13.72
CA ARG A 130 -2.51 20.37 -15.17
C ARG A 130 -1.30 20.82 -15.99
N ALA A 131 -0.76 22.00 -15.68
CA ALA A 131 0.43 22.52 -16.35
C ALA A 131 1.67 21.65 -16.06
N GLU A 132 1.91 21.32 -14.79
CA GLU A 132 3.08 20.54 -14.38
C GLU A 132 3.04 19.11 -14.93
N VAL A 133 1.87 18.48 -14.94
CA VAL A 133 1.69 17.13 -15.49
C VAL A 133 2.17 17.05 -16.94
N SER A 134 1.71 17.99 -17.78
CA SER A 134 2.01 18.00 -19.22
C SER A 134 3.41 18.52 -19.55
N THR A 135 3.94 19.48 -18.78
CA THR A 135 5.22 20.15 -19.10
C THR A 135 6.43 19.57 -18.36
N ALA A 136 6.22 18.88 -17.23
CA ALA A 136 7.29 18.40 -16.36
C ALA A 136 7.19 16.91 -16.05
N LEU A 137 6.11 16.46 -15.41
CA LEU A 137 6.00 15.09 -14.90
C LEU A 137 6.06 14.05 -16.02
N TYR A 138 5.17 14.12 -17.02
CA TYR A 138 5.16 13.14 -18.11
C TYR A 138 6.45 13.15 -18.93
N PRO A 139 6.98 14.32 -19.36
CA PRO A 139 8.26 14.37 -20.06
C PRO A 139 9.43 13.83 -19.24
N ALA A 140 9.45 14.03 -17.91
CA ALA A 140 10.48 13.48 -17.06
C ALA A 140 10.44 11.94 -17.05
N PHE A 141 9.27 11.35 -16.81
CA PHE A 141 9.11 9.89 -16.80
C PHE A 141 9.38 9.25 -18.15
N ASN A 142 8.95 9.88 -19.26
CA ASN A 142 9.25 9.40 -20.61
C ASN A 142 10.77 9.31 -20.89
N ASP A 143 11.53 10.25 -20.34
CA ASP A 143 12.96 10.37 -20.61
C ASP A 143 13.84 9.64 -19.59
N LEU A 144 13.29 9.15 -18.46
CA LEU A 144 14.01 8.29 -17.52
C LEU A 144 14.56 7.03 -18.23
N LYS A 145 15.87 6.80 -18.08
CA LYS A 145 16.59 5.65 -18.65
C LYS A 145 16.94 4.62 -17.57
N THR A 146 16.00 4.38 -16.66
CA THR A 146 16.14 3.43 -15.57
C THR A 146 14.82 2.74 -15.34
N ASP A 147 14.87 1.49 -14.94
CA ASP A 147 13.73 0.70 -14.48
C ASP A 147 13.60 0.72 -12.96
N LYS A 148 14.54 1.34 -12.22
CA LYS A 148 14.54 1.39 -10.74
C LYS A 148 13.50 2.33 -10.15
N VAL A 149 12.63 2.92 -10.98
CA VAL A 149 11.64 3.93 -10.58
C VAL A 149 10.26 3.51 -11.08
N VAL A 150 9.25 3.73 -10.25
CA VAL A 150 7.83 3.67 -10.62
C VAL A 150 7.13 4.92 -10.10
N GLY A 151 6.29 5.51 -10.92
CA GLY A 151 5.52 6.70 -10.58
C GLY A 151 4.04 6.37 -10.39
N PHE A 152 3.39 7.05 -9.46
CA PHE A 152 1.94 7.07 -9.35
C PHE A 152 1.41 8.50 -9.37
N ARG A 153 0.40 8.75 -10.19
CA ARG A 153 -0.42 9.97 -10.13
C ARG A 153 -1.64 9.67 -9.26
N VAL A 154 -1.80 10.43 -8.18
CA VAL A 154 -2.77 10.16 -7.11
C VAL A 154 -3.77 11.30 -7.03
N ASN A 155 -5.07 11.05 -7.11
CA ASN A 155 -6.06 12.12 -6.97
C ASN A 155 -6.07 12.65 -5.53
N TYR A 156 -6.28 13.95 -5.39
CA TYR A 156 -6.34 14.64 -4.10
C TYR A 156 -7.53 15.59 -4.06
N ASN A 157 -8.50 15.29 -3.19
CA ASN A 157 -9.72 16.10 -3.02
C ASN A 157 -10.39 16.46 -4.37
N ASP A 158 -10.46 15.48 -5.26
CA ASP A 158 -11.16 15.55 -6.54
C ASP A 158 -12.44 14.72 -6.51
N SER A 159 -13.30 14.85 -7.53
CA SER A 159 -14.55 14.06 -7.64
C SER A 159 -14.29 12.56 -7.63
N ASP A 160 -13.16 12.15 -8.20
CA ASP A 160 -12.80 10.75 -8.39
C ASP A 160 -11.87 10.25 -7.28
N THR A 161 -11.62 11.06 -6.23
CA THR A 161 -10.74 10.67 -5.13
C THR A 161 -11.39 9.62 -4.22
N ASP A 162 -10.82 8.43 -4.20
CA ASP A 162 -11.28 7.31 -3.38
C ASP A 162 -10.73 7.32 -1.94
N ASN A 163 -11.02 6.27 -1.17
CA ASN A 163 -10.56 6.17 0.22
C ASN A 163 -9.08 5.77 0.33
N ASP A 164 -8.57 4.94 -0.57
CA ASP A 164 -7.17 4.51 -0.56
C ASP A 164 -6.26 5.71 -0.88
N GLU A 165 -6.65 6.59 -1.80
CA GLU A 165 -5.95 7.84 -2.11
C GLU A 165 -5.96 8.82 -0.93
N LYS A 166 -7.09 8.95 -0.23
CA LYS A 166 -7.20 9.78 0.99
C LYS A 166 -6.30 9.24 2.10
N ASP A 167 -6.30 7.93 2.30
CA ASP A 167 -5.46 7.29 3.33
C ASP A 167 -3.98 7.41 2.98
N LEU A 168 -3.61 7.26 1.71
CA LEU A 168 -2.25 7.47 1.24
C LEU A 168 -1.79 8.92 1.46
N ALA A 169 -2.65 9.90 1.15
CA ALA A 169 -2.36 11.31 1.42
C ALA A 169 -2.15 11.57 2.91
N ARG A 170 -3.00 11.01 3.79
CA ARG A 170 -2.84 11.12 5.25
C ARG A 170 -1.54 10.47 5.74
N GLN A 171 -1.26 9.24 5.29
CA GLN A 171 -0.06 8.49 5.64
C GLN A 171 1.22 9.29 5.34
N HIS A 172 1.26 9.95 4.18
CA HIS A 172 2.42 10.72 3.76
C HIS A 172 2.36 12.20 4.19
N GLY A 173 1.34 12.61 4.94
CA GLY A 173 1.16 13.97 5.45
C GLY A 173 1.00 15.00 4.33
N VAL A 174 0.23 14.66 3.30
CA VAL A 174 -0.07 15.51 2.15
C VAL A 174 -1.31 16.35 2.47
N ALA A 175 -1.11 17.66 2.64
CA ALA A 175 -2.14 18.60 3.03
C ALA A 175 -2.74 19.38 1.84
N TYR A 176 -2.21 19.18 0.64
CA TYR A 176 -2.64 19.83 -0.59
C TYR A 176 -2.12 19.08 -1.82
N GLN A 177 -2.76 19.30 -2.95
CA GLN A 177 -2.39 18.78 -4.27
C GLN A 177 -1.02 19.31 -4.74
N HIS A 178 -0.60 19.02 -5.99
CA HIS A 178 0.72 19.33 -6.56
C HIS A 178 1.93 18.88 -5.71
N THR A 179 1.70 17.96 -4.76
CA THR A 179 2.70 17.49 -3.81
C THR A 179 3.36 16.22 -4.34
N LYS A 180 4.68 16.17 -4.26
CA LYS A 180 5.50 15.01 -4.63
C LYS A 180 5.94 14.33 -3.36
N VAL A 181 5.88 13.00 -3.34
CA VAL A 181 6.39 12.18 -2.25
C VAL A 181 7.25 11.08 -2.83
N PHE A 182 8.46 10.90 -2.31
CA PHE A 182 9.26 9.73 -2.67
C PHE A 182 9.25 8.72 -1.53
N VAL A 183 9.02 7.47 -1.89
CA VAL A 183 8.99 6.33 -0.99
C VAL A 183 10.03 5.31 -1.46
N GLN A 184 10.87 4.85 -0.54
CA GLN A 184 11.86 3.82 -0.79
C GLN A 184 11.87 2.87 0.41
N ASN A 185 11.87 1.56 0.16
CA ASN A 185 11.81 0.53 1.21
C ASN A 185 10.65 0.74 2.20
N GLY A 186 9.48 1.14 1.69
CA GLY A 186 8.29 1.43 2.48
C GLY A 186 8.34 2.70 3.33
N GLN A 187 9.42 3.48 3.27
CA GLN A 187 9.59 4.71 4.04
C GLN A 187 9.52 5.96 3.17
N ARG A 188 8.87 7.00 3.68
CA ARG A 188 8.87 8.32 3.05
C ARG A 188 10.22 9.00 3.24
N ILE A 189 11.02 9.08 2.17
CA ILE A 189 12.35 9.69 2.19
C ILE A 189 12.32 11.17 1.76
N PHE A 190 11.27 11.60 1.06
CA PHE A 190 11.16 12.96 0.54
C PHE A 190 9.70 13.39 0.41
N LYS A 191 9.44 14.68 0.60
CA LYS A 191 8.16 15.33 0.28
C LYS A 191 8.43 16.77 -0.16
N SER A 192 7.90 17.17 -1.31
CA SER A 192 7.94 18.55 -1.77
C SER A 192 6.58 19.04 -2.25
N PRO A 193 6.14 20.19 -1.74
CA PRO A 193 4.95 20.86 -2.23
C PRO A 193 5.17 21.85 -3.37
N GLU A 194 6.41 22.01 -3.84
CA GLU A 194 6.74 23.07 -4.78
C GLU A 194 6.43 22.63 -6.20
N SER A 195 6.07 23.57 -7.09
CA SER A 195 5.97 23.27 -8.51
C SER A 195 7.32 22.91 -9.10
N TRP A 196 7.38 21.86 -9.91
CA TRP A 196 8.64 21.34 -10.45
C TRP A 196 8.73 21.51 -11.96
N SER A 197 9.94 21.79 -12.44
CA SER A 197 10.29 21.66 -13.86
C SER A 197 10.65 20.21 -14.19
N LYS A 198 10.67 19.86 -15.48
CA LYS A 198 11.18 18.56 -15.95
C LYS A 198 12.57 18.26 -15.39
N THR A 199 13.49 19.22 -15.43
CA THR A 199 14.87 19.08 -14.92
C THR A 199 14.89 18.76 -13.43
N ARG A 200 14.03 19.41 -12.64
CA ARG A 200 13.95 19.18 -11.20
C ARG A 200 13.57 17.75 -10.85
N TYR A 201 12.63 17.15 -11.59
CA TYR A 201 12.29 15.73 -11.43
C TYR A 201 13.52 14.83 -11.62
N PHE A 202 14.33 15.07 -12.66
CA PHE A 202 15.55 14.29 -12.88
C PHE A 202 16.57 14.43 -11.76
N GLU A 203 16.82 15.65 -11.32
CA GLU A 203 17.78 15.93 -10.25
C GLU A 203 17.40 15.19 -8.97
N GLU A 204 16.14 15.33 -8.52
CA GLU A 204 15.69 14.74 -7.26
C GLU A 204 15.60 13.22 -7.35
N ILE A 205 15.14 12.66 -8.48
CA ILE A 205 15.13 11.20 -8.68
C ILE A 205 16.55 10.64 -8.71
N ASN A 206 17.45 11.22 -9.50
CA ASN A 206 18.82 10.72 -9.63
C ASN A 206 19.59 10.85 -8.32
N LYS A 207 19.37 11.93 -7.56
CA LYS A 207 19.95 12.11 -6.22
C LYS A 207 19.62 10.95 -5.30
N VAL A 208 18.41 10.39 -5.37
CA VAL A 208 18.02 9.22 -4.59
C VAL A 208 18.65 7.94 -5.15
N LEU A 209 18.70 7.77 -6.47
CA LEU A 209 19.24 6.56 -7.10
C LEU A 209 20.76 6.39 -6.96
N THR A 210 21.49 7.48 -6.68
CA THR A 210 22.95 7.47 -6.49
C THR A 210 23.40 7.32 -5.04
N GLN A 211 22.46 7.34 -4.08
CA GLN A 211 22.74 7.09 -2.66
C GLN A 211 22.73 5.60 -2.35
#